data_AF-A0A1I1SV36-F1
#
_entry.id   AF-A0A1I1SV36-F1
#
_cell.length_a   1.000
_cell.length_b   1.000
_cell.length_c   1.000
_cell.angle_alpha   90.00
_cell.angle_beta   90.00
_cell.angle_gamma   90.00
#
_symmetry.space_group_name_H-M   'P 1'
#
loop_
_entity.id
_entity.type
_entity.pdbx_description
1 polymer ?
#
loop_
_entity_poly.entity_id
_entity_poly.type
_entity_poly.pdbx_seq_one_letter_code
_entity_poly.pdbx_strand_id
1 'polypeptide(L)'
;MNVLNMEQVNVKVIIDNGNGSMVECFEKGVKISDTLILSIYEAGICINELYYDQTGDIVLGDEVLDLLGAVNDAVINLEEISSMNAIEFLLKIATIKRELH
;
A
#
# COMPACT_ATOMS: atom_id res chain seq x y z
N MET A 1 -3.07 -3.37 -17.25
CA MET A 1 -2.71 -2.34 -16.26
C MET A 1 -1.51 -1.59 -16.80
N ASN A 2 -1.59 -0.26 -16.95
CA ASN A 2 -0.47 0.54 -17.45
C ASN A 2 0.30 1.12 -16.26
N VAL A 3 1.24 0.34 -15.70
CA VAL A 3 2.02 0.71 -14.49
C VAL A 3 3.21 1.63 -14.80
N LEU A 4 3.22 2.29 -15.96
CA LEU A 4 4.33 3.19 -16.35
C LEU A 4 4.44 4.45 -15.47
N ASN A 5 3.45 4.72 -14.61
CA ASN A 5 3.37 5.91 -13.77
C ASN A 5 3.15 5.56 -12.29
N MET A 6 3.81 4.51 -11.80
CA MET A 6 3.80 4.24 -10.37
C MET A 6 4.58 5.33 -9.64
N GLU A 7 3.99 5.86 -8.58
CA GLU A 7 4.61 6.89 -7.76
C GLU A 7 4.41 6.59 -6.28
N GLN A 8 5.42 6.92 -5.47
CA GLN A 8 5.26 6.92 -4.04
C GLN A 8 4.45 8.12 -3.59
N VAL A 9 3.46 7.87 -2.75
CA VAL A 9 2.58 8.89 -2.21
C VAL A 9 2.48 8.77 -0.69
N ASN A 10 2.09 9.87 -0.06
CA ASN A 10 1.69 9.84 1.35
C ASN A 10 0.21 9.46 1.42
N VAL A 11 -0.10 8.50 2.27
CA VAL A 11 -1.45 8.03 2.55
C VAL A 11 -1.81 8.45 3.96
N LYS A 12 -2.90 9.18 4.13
CA LYS A 12 -3.39 9.54 5.45
C LYS A 12 -4.06 8.33 6.09
N VAL A 13 -3.65 8.03 7.31
CA VAL A 13 -4.21 6.99 8.16
C VAL A 13 -4.73 7.65 9.43
N ILE A 14 -5.97 7.31 9.80
CA ILE A 14 -6.60 7.79 11.02
C ILE A 14 -6.70 6.62 11.98
N ILE A 15 -5.96 6.69 13.08
CA ILE A 15 -5.93 5.65 14.12
C ILE A 15 -6.88 6.06 15.23
N ASP A 16 -7.92 5.25 15.47
CA ASP A 16 -8.77 5.37 16.65
C ASP A 16 -8.09 4.66 17.83
N ASN A 17 -7.78 5.41 18.89
CA ASN A 17 -7.14 4.87 20.09
C ASN A 17 -8.12 4.14 21.03
N GLY A 18 -9.40 4.00 20.66
CA GLY A 18 -10.44 3.32 21.45
C GLY A 18 -10.90 4.07 22.70
N ASN A 19 -10.29 5.22 23.00
CA ASN A 19 -10.67 6.13 24.09
C ASN A 19 -11.41 7.39 23.58
N GLY A 20 -11.84 7.39 22.31
CA GLY A 20 -12.47 8.52 21.65
C GLY A 20 -11.50 9.58 21.11
N SER A 21 -10.19 9.38 21.25
CA SER A 21 -9.18 10.18 20.55
C SER A 21 -8.79 9.53 19.23
N MET A 22 -8.59 10.36 18.21
CA MET A 22 -8.08 9.96 16.90
C MET A 22 -6.72 10.62 16.67
N VAL A 23 -5.81 9.89 16.06
CA VAL A 23 -4.51 10.39 15.64
C VAL A 23 -4.42 10.26 14.13
N GLU A 24 -4.04 11.35 13.47
CA GLU A 24 -3.71 11.36 12.06
C GLU A 24 -2.22 11.12 11.89
N CYS A 25 -1.88 10.14 11.05
CA CYS A 25 -0.52 9.91 10.59
C CYS A 25 -0.49 9.72 9.07
N PHE A 26 0.72 9.78 8.51
CA PHE A 26 0.94 9.54 7.09
C PHE A 26 1.87 8.35 6.91
N GLU A 27 1.43 7.40 6.09
CA GLU A 27 2.22 6.26 5.67
C GLU A 27 2.59 6.37 4.19
N LYS A 28 3.54 5.55 3.76
CA LYS A 28 3.98 5.50 2.36
C LYS A 28 3.24 4.37 1.64
N GLY A 29 2.68 4.69 0.48
CA GLY A 29 2.12 3.72 -0.45
C GLY A 29 2.64 3.97 -1.87
N VAL A 30 2.40 3.03 -2.77
CA VAL A 30 2.69 3.18 -4.21
C VAL A 30 1.38 3.28 -4.96
N LYS A 31 1.09 4.45 -5.51
CA LYS A 31 -0.07 4.65 -6.39
C LYS A 31 0.17 3.85 -7.67
N ILE A 32 -0.63 2.81 -7.91
CA ILE A 32 -0.50 1.91 -9.07
C ILE A 32 -1.37 2.41 -10.24
N SER A 33 -2.48 3.08 -9.92
CA SER A 33 -3.37 3.75 -10.87
C SER A 33 -4.12 4.90 -10.20
N ASP A 34 -5.00 5.59 -10.92
CA ASP A 34 -5.84 6.65 -10.35
C ASP A 34 -6.82 6.18 -9.27
N THR A 35 -7.01 4.86 -9.15
CA THR A 35 -7.98 4.26 -8.23
C THR A 35 -7.38 3.20 -7.32
N LEU A 36 -6.11 2.83 -7.50
CA LEU A 36 -5.50 1.71 -6.79
C LEU A 36 -4.14 2.09 -6.21
N ILE A 37 -3.93 1.67 -4.97
CA ILE A 37 -2.70 1.89 -4.22
C ILE A 37 -2.20 0.57 -3.62
N LEU A 38 -0.89 0.36 -3.68
CA LEU A 38 -0.21 -0.69 -2.96
C LEU A 38 0.23 -0.16 -1.59
N SER A 39 -0.17 -0.86 -0.55
CA SER A 39 0.27 -0.63 0.82
C SER A 39 1.01 -1.86 1.33
N ILE A 40 2.08 -1.64 2.10
CA ILE A 40 2.88 -2.71 2.69
C ILE A 40 2.90 -2.50 4.19
N TYR A 41 2.44 -3.50 4.91
CA TYR A 41 2.35 -3.54 6.35
C TYR A 41 3.17 -4.71 6.89
N GLU A 42 3.48 -4.70 8.19
CA GLU A 42 4.09 -5.84 8.87
C GLU A 42 3.26 -7.12 8.68
N ALA A 43 1.93 -6.99 8.66
CA ALA A 43 0.98 -8.09 8.57
C ALA A 43 0.70 -8.57 7.14
N GLY A 44 1.27 -7.93 6.12
CA GLY A 44 1.04 -8.33 4.73
C GLY A 44 1.12 -7.18 3.73
N ILE A 45 0.67 -7.47 2.51
CA ILE A 45 0.60 -6.51 1.42
C ILE A 45 -0.83 -6.43 0.94
N CYS A 46 -1.32 -5.20 0.81
CA CYS A 46 -2.67 -4.94 0.37
C CYS A 46 -2.66 -4.04 -0.87
N ILE A 47 -3.58 -4.32 -1.80
CA ILE A 47 -4.00 -3.37 -2.82
C ILE A 47 -5.37 -2.87 -2.41
N ASN A 48 -5.45 -1.58 -2.15
CA ASN A 48 -6.69 -0.91 -1.79
C ASN A 48 -7.15 -0.02 -2.94
N GLU A 49 -8.44 0.27 -2.94
CA GLU A 49 -8.93 1.47 -3.60
C GLU A 49 -8.32 2.71 -2.95
N LEU A 50 -8.13 3.77 -3.73
CA LEU A 50 -7.70 5.06 -3.23
C LEU A 50 -8.76 6.12 -3.48
N TYR A 51 -8.92 7.03 -2.53
CA TYR A 51 -9.79 8.19 -2.61
C TYR A 51 -9.05 9.44 -2.15
N TYR A 52 -9.58 10.60 -2.54
CA TYR A 52 -9.14 11.88 -2.02
C TYR A 52 -10.20 12.40 -1.06
N ASP A 53 -9.79 12.76 0.15
CA ASP A 53 -10.71 13.34 1.11
C ASP A 53 -10.92 14.85 0.86
N GLN A 54 -11.65 15.51 1.76
CA GLN A 54 -11.96 16.94 1.66
C GLN A 54 -10.73 17.87 1.73
N THR A 55 -9.61 17.40 2.28
CA THR A 55 -8.34 18.17 2.30
C THR A 55 -7.45 17.85 1.11
N GLY A 56 -7.86 16.91 0.25
CA GLY A 56 -7.09 16.44 -0.90
C GLY A 56 -6.04 15.40 -0.54
N ASP A 57 -6.09 14.84 0.67
CA ASP A 57 -5.19 13.77 1.09
C ASP A 57 -5.67 12.43 0.54
N ILE A 58 -4.73 11.56 0.17
CA ILE A 58 -5.04 10.19 -0.23
C ILE A 58 -5.43 9.39 1.01
N VAL A 59 -6.59 8.73 0.95
CA VAL A 59 -7.09 7.81 1.98
C VAL A 59 -7.39 6.45 1.36
N LEU A 60 -7.26 5.40 2.17
CA LEU A 60 -7.54 4.03 1.75
C LEU A 60 -9.04 3.75 1.69
N GLY A 61 -9.43 3.06 0.63
CA GLY A 61 -10.75 2.52 0.41
C GLY A 61 -10.84 1.03 0.67
N ASP A 62 -11.77 0.37 -0.01
CA ASP A 62 -11.99 -1.07 0.08
C ASP A 62 -10.74 -1.85 -0.35
N GLU A 63 -10.53 -3.00 0.30
CA GLU A 63 -9.45 -3.94 -0.03
C GLU A 63 -9.81 -4.71 -1.30
N VAL A 64 -8.98 -4.58 -2.34
CA VAL A 64 -9.15 -5.27 -3.64
C VAL A 64 -8.37 -6.59 -3.67
N LEU A 65 -7.18 -6.60 -3.07
CA LEU A 65 -6.36 -7.79 -2.91
C LEU A 65 -5.60 -7.69 -1.60
N ASP A 66 -5.71 -8.72 -0.77
CA ASP A 66 -4.98 -8.82 0.47
C ASP A 66 -4.12 -10.10 0.48
N LEU A 67 -2.82 -9.93 0.62
CA LEU A 67 -1.84 -10.99 0.78
C LEU A 67 -1.40 -11.04 2.24
N LEU A 68 -2.23 -11.69 3.05
CA LEU A 68 -2.00 -11.88 4.48
C LEU A 68 -0.81 -12.79 4.78
N GLY A 69 0.01 -12.35 5.73
CA GLY A 69 1.19 -13.08 6.21
C GLY A 69 2.21 -12.12 6.79
N ALA A 70 3.00 -12.57 7.78
CA ALA A 70 4.13 -11.78 8.23
C ALA A 70 5.05 -11.50 7.03
N VAL A 71 5.21 -10.22 6.72
CA VAL A 71 6.10 -9.75 5.66
C VAL A 71 7.22 -8.98 6.35
N ASN A 72 8.46 -9.35 6.03
CA ASN A 72 9.61 -8.53 6.39
C ASN A 72 9.59 -7.28 5.50
N ASP A 73 8.85 -6.27 5.92
CA ASP A 73 8.70 -4.99 5.23
C ASP A 73 10.04 -4.27 5.04
N ALA A 74 11.01 -4.49 5.93
CA ALA A 74 12.36 -3.92 5.82
C ALA A 74 13.14 -4.39 4.58
N VAL A 75 12.77 -5.53 3.96
CA VAL A 75 13.37 -5.97 2.69
C VAL A 75 12.61 -5.47 1.46
N ILE A 76 11.48 -4.78 1.64
CA ILE A 76 10.68 -4.27 0.54
C ILE A 76 10.89 -2.77 0.39
N ASN A 77 11.53 -2.40 -0.72
CA ASN A 77 11.73 -1.00 -1.07
C ASN A 77 10.63 -0.52 -2.04
N LEU A 78 9.76 0.36 -1.56
CA LEU A 78 8.70 0.98 -2.37
C LEU A 78 9.26 1.84 -3.52
N GLU A 79 10.49 2.36 -3.41
CA GLU A 79 11.15 3.15 -4.45
C GLU A 79 11.54 2.25 -5.62
N GLU A 80 12.14 1.10 -5.31
CA GLU A 80 12.44 0.06 -6.30
C GLU A 80 11.16 -0.37 -7.02
N ILE A 81 10.09 -0.67 -6.26
CA ILE A 81 8.79 -1.07 -6.81
C ILE A 81 8.21 -0.01 -7.76
N SER A 82 8.26 1.27 -7.39
CA SER A 82 7.72 2.36 -8.23
C SER A 82 8.44 2.51 -9.57
N SER A 83 9.66 2.00 -9.69
CA SER A 83 10.47 2.05 -10.93
C SER A 83 10.33 0.81 -11.83
N MET A 84 9.61 -0.22 -11.37
CA MET A 84 9.46 -1.50 -12.09
C MET A 84 8.45 -1.42 -13.23
N ASN A 85 8.63 -2.27 -14.25
CA ASN A 85 7.57 -2.53 -15.20
C ASN A 85 6.50 -3.49 -14.64
N ALA A 86 5.40 -3.69 -15.37
CA ALA A 86 4.26 -4.51 -14.94
C ALA A 86 4.66 -5.95 -14.57
N ILE A 87 5.53 -6.55 -15.35
CA ILE A 87 5.93 -7.95 -15.17
C ILE A 87 6.86 -8.05 -13.97
N GLU A 88 7.82 -7.15 -13.83
CA GLU A 88 8.72 -7.08 -12.67
C GLU A 88 7.95 -6.85 -11.37
N PHE A 89 6.98 -5.94 -11.39
CA PHE A 89 6.07 -5.70 -10.29
C PHE A 89 5.31 -6.98 -9.89
N LEU A 90 4.64 -7.62 -10.86
CA LEU A 90 3.88 -8.85 -10.64
C LEU A 90 4.77 -9.98 -10.11
N LEU A 91 6.00 -10.11 -10.61
CA LEU A 91 6.97 -11.10 -10.12
C LEU A 91 7.40 -10.78 -8.69
N LYS A 92 7.71 -9.52 -8.37
CA LYS A 92 8.11 -9.11 -7.03
C LYS A 92 7.00 -9.39 -6.03
N ILE A 93 5.76 -8.97 -6.29
CA ILE A 93 4.63 -9.24 -5.39
C ILE A 93 4.35 -10.74 -5.26
N ALA A 94 4.47 -11.52 -6.34
CA ALA A 94 4.28 -12.97 -6.30
C ALA A 94 5.38 -13.71 -5.52
N THR A 95 6.57 -13.12 -5.40
CA THR A 95 7.68 -13.68 -4.61
C THR A 95 7.59 -13.39 -3.13
N ILE A 96 6.70 -12.48 -2.72
CA ILE A 96 6.43 -12.18 -1.32
C ILE A 96 5.62 -13.35 -0.77
N LYS A 97 6.35 -14.36 -0.31
CA LYS A 97 5.77 -15.57 0.26
C LYS A 97 5.23 -15.24 1.64
N ARG A 98 4.00 -15.68 1.89
CA ARG A 98 3.47 -15.84 3.24
C ARG A 98 4.43 -16.72 4.04
N GLU A 99 5.10 -16.17 5.05
CA GLU A 99 5.67 -17.03 6.10
C GLU A 99 4.48 -17.65 6.85
N LEU A 100 4.14 -18.87 6.47
CA LEU A 100 3.23 -19.71 7.25
C LEU A 100 3.96 -20.08 8.54
N HIS A 101 3.58 -19.43 9.64
CA HIS A 101 3.72 -20.03 10.97
C HIS A 101 2.59 -21.03 11.19
#